data_AF-A0A7C3UIK5-F1
#
_entry.id   AF-A0A7C3UIK5-F1
#
_cell.length_a   1.000
_cell.length_b   1.000
_cell.length_c   1.000
_cell.angle_alpha   90.00
_cell.angle_beta   90.00
_cell.angle_gamma   90.00
#
_symmetry.space_group_name_H-M   'P 1'
#
loop_
_entity.id
_entity.type
_entity.pdbx_description
1 polymer ?
#
loop_
_entity_poly.entity_id
_entity_poly.type
_entity_poly.pdbx_seq_one_letter_code
_entity_poly.pdbx_strand_id
1 'polypeptide(L)'
;MMRTPLLMTAICLVLSIALISCGGYVKKDELEKQLSDQKMDLEQKVQLAQDSAATANDKADKALSATRSLEKMREEILTTVDNKIDSALVAAKGDMDKYQEEFKRIAKEAADKALSDATAVAMSEDEKVKMMAKEAADKAMAAAMEADKRAQEAAKQAEIAKQLPKVGEPTVFSVYFDSGKANIKPEGIAELEKAAAMIKSDPSIKIRIEGNADNVRVVYSKFRNNWLLSQARADAVKKYLVNNLGVSEGAIKACVGLAEYNPTAPNDKNNKWQNRRVDVIILQ
;
A
#
# COMPACT_ATOMS: atom_id res chain seq x y z
N MET A 1 95.63 -26.24 -15.53
CA MET A 1 94.92 -26.39 -16.83
C MET A 1 94.48 -27.84 -16.99
N MET A 2 93.23 -28.04 -17.41
CA MET A 2 92.65 -29.26 -18.00
C MET A 2 92.48 -30.51 -17.14
N ARG A 3 91.41 -30.55 -16.31
CA ARG A 3 90.68 -31.78 -15.94
C ARG A 3 89.21 -31.48 -15.62
N THR A 4 88.45 -30.91 -16.56
CA THR A 4 87.01 -30.66 -16.39
C THR A 4 86.08 -30.91 -17.61
N PRO A 5 86.52 -31.40 -18.81
CA PRO A 5 85.57 -31.60 -19.91
C PRO A 5 84.82 -32.93 -19.89
N LEU A 6 85.34 -33.99 -19.24
CA LEU A 6 84.69 -35.32 -19.26
C LEU A 6 83.50 -35.48 -18.29
N LEU A 7 83.49 -34.73 -17.18
CA LEU A 7 82.41 -34.85 -16.19
C LEU A 7 81.15 -34.08 -16.64
N MET A 8 81.33 -32.93 -17.29
CA MET A 8 80.22 -32.11 -17.81
C MET A 8 79.54 -32.75 -19.02
N THR A 9 80.28 -33.43 -19.90
CA THR A 9 79.68 -34.15 -21.03
C THR A 9 78.90 -35.39 -20.58
N ALA A 10 79.38 -36.11 -19.56
CA ALA A 10 78.66 -37.25 -18.98
C ALA A 10 77.35 -36.81 -18.28
N ILE A 11 77.37 -35.68 -17.57
CA ILE A 11 76.17 -35.14 -16.90
C ILE A 11 75.14 -34.65 -17.95
N CYS A 12 75.58 -33.99 -19.02
CA CYS A 12 74.68 -33.58 -20.11
C CYS A 12 74.08 -34.77 -20.88
N LEU A 13 74.82 -35.88 -21.07
CA LEU A 13 74.31 -37.08 -21.74
C LEU A 13 73.27 -37.81 -20.87
N VAL A 14 73.49 -37.88 -19.55
CA VAL A 14 72.56 -38.51 -18.61
C VAL A 14 71.29 -37.66 -18.42
N LEU A 15 71.39 -36.33 -18.43
CA LEU A 15 70.24 -35.42 -18.37
C LEU A 15 69.40 -35.45 -19.66
N SER A 16 70.03 -35.60 -20.82
CA SER A 16 69.30 -35.73 -22.10
C SER A 16 68.61 -37.08 -22.25
N ILE A 17 69.19 -38.17 -21.69
CA ILE A 17 68.53 -39.48 -21.63
C ILE A 17 67.41 -39.51 -20.58
N ALA A 18 67.55 -38.81 -19.46
CA ALA A 18 66.52 -38.72 -18.41
C ALA A 18 65.26 -37.95 -18.87
N LEU A 19 65.39 -36.98 -19.78
CA LEU A 19 64.26 -36.27 -20.37
C LEU A 19 63.48 -37.10 -21.42
N ILE A 20 64.08 -38.16 -21.97
CA ILE A 20 63.39 -39.11 -22.85
C ILE A 20 62.59 -40.14 -22.02
N SER A 21 62.95 -40.35 -20.74
CA SER A 21 62.39 -41.39 -19.88
C SER A 21 61.26 -40.93 -18.95
N CYS A 22 60.95 -39.64 -18.86
CA CYS A 22 59.87 -39.11 -18.03
C CYS A 22 58.80 -38.33 -18.81
N GLY A 23 58.79 -38.46 -20.14
CA GLY A 23 57.71 -37.99 -21.00
C GLY A 23 56.74 -39.14 -21.28
N GLY A 24 55.69 -39.28 -20.46
CA GLY A 24 54.49 -39.94 -20.94
C GLY A 24 53.94 -39.11 -22.10
N TYR A 25 54.38 -39.39 -23.32
CA TYR A 25 53.78 -38.85 -24.53
C TYR A 25 52.35 -39.37 -24.56
N VAL A 26 51.39 -38.59 -24.05
CA VAL A 26 50.00 -38.77 -24.44
C VAL A 26 50.02 -38.67 -25.95
N LYS A 27 49.66 -39.77 -26.63
CA LYS A 27 49.70 -39.82 -28.09
C LYS A 27 48.84 -38.67 -28.59
N LYS A 28 49.37 -37.86 -29.50
CA LYS A 28 48.69 -36.70 -30.10
C LYS A 28 47.23 -37.03 -30.49
N ASP A 29 47.02 -38.23 -31.03
CA ASP A 29 45.72 -38.77 -31.44
C ASP A 29 44.70 -38.88 -30.28
N GLU A 30 45.17 -39.16 -29.07
CA GLU A 30 44.32 -39.29 -27.87
C GLU A 30 43.90 -37.90 -27.35
N LEU A 31 44.78 -36.91 -27.45
CA LEU A 31 44.48 -35.52 -27.14
C LEU A 31 43.50 -34.91 -28.16
N GLU A 32 43.69 -35.21 -29.45
CA GLU A 32 42.79 -34.78 -30.53
C GLU A 32 41.39 -35.39 -30.38
N LYS A 33 41.32 -36.67 -29.97
CA LYS A 33 40.06 -37.33 -29.64
C LYS A 33 39.36 -36.69 -28.45
N GLN A 34 40.08 -36.44 -27.35
CA GLN A 34 39.51 -35.76 -26.17
C GLN A 34 39.00 -34.36 -26.50
N LEU A 35 39.74 -33.60 -27.33
CA LEU A 35 39.32 -32.27 -27.77
C LEU A 35 38.06 -32.33 -28.64
N SER A 36 37.98 -33.33 -29.53
CA SER A 36 36.78 -33.56 -30.35
C SER A 36 35.56 -33.93 -29.52
N ASP A 37 35.72 -34.82 -28.54
CA ASP A 37 34.63 -35.24 -27.64
C ASP A 37 34.14 -34.07 -26.77
N GLN A 38 35.06 -33.27 -26.23
CA GLN A 38 34.73 -32.06 -25.47
C GLN A 38 34.03 -31.00 -26.33
N LYS A 39 34.48 -30.82 -27.58
CA LYS A 39 33.86 -29.88 -28.51
C LYS A 39 32.43 -30.30 -28.84
N MET A 40 32.20 -31.59 -29.08
CA MET A 40 30.87 -32.14 -29.36
C MET A 40 29.93 -32.00 -28.17
N ASP A 41 30.39 -32.28 -26.93
CA ASP A 41 29.61 -32.07 -25.71
C ASP A 41 29.28 -30.57 -25.49
N LEU A 42 30.23 -29.68 -25.78
CA LEU A 42 30.01 -28.23 -25.67
C LEU A 42 28.98 -27.74 -26.71
N GLU A 43 29.08 -28.21 -27.95
CA GLU A 43 28.11 -27.89 -29.01
C GLU A 43 26.70 -28.38 -28.66
N GLN A 44 26.58 -29.59 -28.10
CA GLN A 44 25.30 -30.11 -27.64
C GLN A 44 24.71 -29.29 -26.48
N LYS A 45 25.54 -28.87 -25.52
CA LYS A 45 25.12 -27.99 -24.42
C LYS A 45 24.69 -26.61 -24.90
N VAL A 46 25.39 -26.04 -25.88
CA VAL A 46 25.02 -24.75 -26.50
C VAL A 46 23.66 -24.87 -27.20
N GLN A 47 23.43 -25.95 -27.95
CA GLN A 47 22.15 -26.17 -28.62
C GLN A 47 21.00 -26.30 -27.62
N LEU A 48 21.18 -27.10 -26.56
CA LEU A 48 20.18 -27.26 -25.50
C LEU A 48 19.88 -25.92 -24.79
N ALA A 49 20.91 -25.10 -24.56
CA ALA A 49 20.73 -23.77 -23.98
C ALA A 49 19.96 -22.82 -24.91
N GLN A 50 20.22 -22.88 -26.22
CA GLN A 50 19.50 -22.10 -27.23
C GLN A 50 18.02 -22.51 -27.33
N ASP A 51 17.73 -23.81 -27.35
CA ASP A 51 16.36 -24.34 -27.41
C ASP A 51 15.57 -23.99 -26.13
N SER A 52 16.23 -24.08 -24.97
CA SER A 52 15.64 -23.64 -23.69
C SER A 52 15.36 -22.13 -23.67
N ALA A 53 16.25 -21.31 -24.22
CA ALA A 53 16.05 -19.87 -24.32
C ALA A 53 14.89 -19.51 -25.27
N ALA A 54 14.78 -20.20 -26.41
CA ALA A 54 13.66 -20.02 -27.34
C ALA A 54 12.32 -20.36 -26.68
N THR A 55 12.27 -21.47 -25.93
CA THR A 55 11.08 -21.88 -25.17
C THR A 55 10.72 -20.88 -24.07
N ALA A 56 11.72 -20.31 -23.39
CA ALA A 56 11.49 -19.28 -22.37
C ALA A 56 10.94 -17.98 -22.98
N ASN A 57 11.44 -17.57 -24.14
CA ASN A 57 10.95 -16.39 -24.86
C ASN A 57 9.49 -16.57 -25.32
N ASP A 58 9.13 -17.72 -25.90
CA ASP A 58 7.74 -18.00 -26.30
C ASP A 58 6.78 -17.97 -25.09
N LYS A 59 7.21 -18.50 -23.94
CA LYS A 59 6.43 -18.37 -22.68
C LYS A 59 6.31 -16.93 -22.21
N ALA A 60 7.37 -16.13 -22.32
CA ALA A 60 7.34 -14.72 -21.95
C ALA A 60 6.39 -13.93 -22.86
N ASP A 61 6.41 -14.16 -24.17
CA ASP A 61 5.52 -13.50 -25.13
C ASP A 61 4.04 -13.85 -24.88
N LYS A 62 3.75 -15.12 -24.57
CA LYS A 62 2.41 -15.56 -24.16
C LYS A 62 1.96 -14.88 -22.86
N ALA A 63 2.83 -14.78 -21.85
CA ALA A 63 2.53 -14.08 -20.61
C ALA A 63 2.29 -12.57 -20.83
N LEU A 64 3.06 -11.95 -21.73
CA LEU A 64 2.96 -10.53 -22.04
C LEU A 64 1.65 -10.19 -22.77
N SER A 65 1.24 -11.03 -23.72
CA SER A 65 -0.05 -10.91 -24.40
C SER A 65 -1.25 -11.15 -23.47
N ALA A 66 -1.16 -12.11 -22.55
CA ALA A 66 -2.17 -12.31 -21.50
C ALA A 66 -2.25 -11.12 -20.53
N THR A 67 -1.11 -10.50 -20.20
CA THR A 67 -1.09 -9.31 -19.33
C THR A 67 -1.78 -8.12 -20.01
N ARG A 68 -1.51 -7.90 -21.30
CA ARG A 68 -2.17 -6.84 -22.09
C ARG A 68 -3.68 -7.02 -22.18
N SER A 69 -4.17 -8.26 -22.32
CA SER A 69 -5.62 -8.52 -22.35
C SER A 69 -6.27 -8.27 -20.99
N LEU A 70 -5.59 -8.60 -19.89
CA LEU A 70 -6.04 -8.26 -18.53
C LEU A 70 -6.07 -6.74 -18.29
N GLU A 71 -5.06 -6.01 -18.76
CA GLU A 71 -5.04 -4.54 -18.67
C GLU A 71 -6.21 -3.90 -19.42
N LYS A 72 -6.51 -4.40 -20.63
CA LYS A 72 -7.67 -3.93 -21.40
C LYS A 72 -8.99 -4.18 -20.68
N MET A 73 -9.20 -5.39 -20.15
CA MET A 73 -10.40 -5.69 -19.36
C MET A 73 -10.49 -4.82 -18.09
N ARG A 74 -9.35 -4.51 -17.46
CA ARG A 74 -9.30 -3.61 -16.30
C ARG A 74 -9.77 -2.20 -16.66
N GLU A 75 -9.33 -1.64 -17.78
CA GLU A 75 -9.81 -0.33 -18.25
C GLU A 75 -11.31 -0.32 -18.57
N GLU A 76 -11.82 -1.36 -19.21
CA GLU A 76 -13.25 -1.51 -19.50
C GLU A 76 -14.10 -1.62 -18.22
N ILE A 77 -13.61 -2.31 -17.18
CA ILE A 77 -14.28 -2.39 -15.88
C ILE A 77 -14.28 -1.03 -15.19
N LEU A 78 -13.14 -0.33 -15.15
CA LEU A 78 -13.04 0.98 -14.48
C LEU A 78 -14.02 1.98 -15.09
N THR A 79 -14.04 2.11 -16.41
CA THR A 79 -14.95 3.02 -17.11
C THR A 79 -16.43 2.68 -16.86
N THR A 80 -16.77 1.39 -16.79
CA THR A 80 -18.14 0.96 -16.50
C THR A 80 -18.55 1.27 -15.06
N VAL A 81 -17.64 1.07 -14.11
CA VAL A 81 -17.86 1.34 -12.69
C VAL A 81 -18.02 2.84 -12.45
N ASP A 82 -17.14 3.67 -13.02
CA ASP A 82 -17.20 5.13 -12.88
C ASP A 82 -18.53 5.69 -13.38
N ASN A 83 -18.97 5.28 -14.57
CA ASN A 83 -20.26 5.72 -15.14
C ASN A 83 -21.47 5.31 -14.27
N LYS A 84 -21.44 4.11 -13.67
CA LYS A 84 -22.51 3.66 -12.77
C LYS A 84 -22.52 4.43 -11.45
N ILE A 85 -21.35 4.78 -10.94
CA ILE A 85 -21.22 5.56 -9.71
C ILE A 85 -21.72 6.98 -9.94
N ASP A 86 -21.32 7.61 -11.05
CA ASP A 86 -21.76 8.97 -11.39
C ASP A 86 -23.28 9.05 -11.54
N SER A 87 -23.88 8.10 -12.26
CA SER A 87 -25.35 8.05 -12.40
C SER A 87 -26.07 7.83 -11.07
N ALA A 88 -25.55 6.95 -10.20
CA ALA A 88 -26.12 6.72 -8.87
C ALA A 88 -25.98 7.96 -7.96
N LEU A 89 -24.85 8.67 -8.03
CA LEU A 89 -24.59 9.85 -7.22
C LEU A 89 -25.44 11.06 -7.65
N VAL A 90 -25.71 11.20 -8.95
CA VAL A 90 -26.66 12.20 -9.48
C VAL A 90 -28.08 11.90 -9.00
N ALA A 91 -28.52 10.64 -9.06
CA ALA A 91 -29.84 10.24 -8.59
C ALA A 91 -30.01 10.51 -7.07
N ALA A 92 -29.03 10.09 -6.27
CA ALA A 92 -29.06 10.29 -4.82
C ALA A 92 -29.05 11.78 -4.42
N LYS A 93 -28.31 12.63 -5.13
CA LYS A 93 -28.35 14.09 -4.93
C LYS A 93 -29.72 14.67 -5.25
N GLY A 94 -30.32 14.29 -6.37
CA GLY A 94 -31.64 14.76 -6.76
C GLY A 94 -32.73 14.40 -5.75
N ASP A 95 -32.66 13.20 -5.15
CA ASP A 95 -33.59 12.81 -4.09
C ASP A 95 -33.32 13.54 -2.78
N MET A 96 -32.05 13.78 -2.41
CA MET A 96 -31.70 14.59 -1.23
C MET A 96 -32.21 16.03 -1.34
N ASP A 97 -32.11 16.66 -2.51
CA ASP A 97 -32.61 18.02 -2.75
C ASP A 97 -34.14 18.09 -2.58
N LYS A 98 -34.88 17.07 -3.07
CA LYS A 98 -36.33 16.97 -2.86
C LYS A 98 -36.69 16.88 -1.38
N TYR A 99 -36.00 16.02 -0.63
CA TYR A 99 -36.26 15.87 0.81
C TYR A 99 -35.90 17.14 1.60
N GLN A 100 -34.86 17.88 1.21
CA GLN A 100 -34.53 19.17 1.83
C GLN A 100 -35.63 20.21 1.61
N GLU A 101 -36.19 20.31 0.41
CA GLU A 101 -37.29 21.24 0.12
C GLU A 101 -38.59 20.84 0.83
N GLU A 102 -38.93 19.55 0.89
CA GLU A 102 -40.08 19.08 1.67
C GLU A 102 -39.91 19.36 3.17
N PHE A 103 -38.71 19.14 3.72
CA PHE A 103 -38.42 19.42 5.12
C PHE A 103 -38.53 20.92 5.44
N LYS A 104 -38.01 21.80 4.57
CA LYS A 104 -38.18 23.26 4.71
C LYS A 104 -39.65 23.66 4.69
N ARG A 105 -40.47 23.06 3.82
CA ARG A 105 -41.91 23.34 3.77
C ARG A 105 -42.60 22.95 5.08
N ILE A 106 -42.36 21.72 5.55
CA ILE A 106 -42.95 21.22 6.81
C ILE A 106 -42.50 22.07 8.01
N ALA A 107 -41.22 22.43 8.07
CA ALA A 107 -40.68 23.28 9.14
C ALA A 107 -41.33 24.68 9.13
N LYS A 108 -41.54 25.25 7.94
CA LYS A 108 -42.21 26.55 7.79
C LYS A 108 -43.68 26.49 8.22
N GLU A 109 -44.42 25.48 7.79
CA GLU A 109 -45.82 25.28 8.19
C GLU A 109 -45.96 25.08 9.70
N ALA A 110 -45.04 24.33 10.32
CA ALA A 110 -45.01 24.14 11.77
C ALA A 110 -44.69 25.45 12.52
N ALA A 111 -43.76 26.27 12.01
CA ALA A 111 -43.40 27.56 12.59
C ALA A 111 -44.55 28.57 12.50
N ASP A 112 -45.21 28.66 11.34
CA ASP A 112 -46.34 29.55 11.11
C ASP A 112 -47.52 29.18 12.03
N LYS A 113 -47.79 27.88 12.21
CA LYS A 113 -48.80 27.39 13.15
C LYS A 113 -48.45 27.73 14.60
N ALA A 114 -47.21 27.49 15.03
CA ALA A 114 -46.76 27.81 16.39
C ALA A 114 -46.84 29.31 16.69
N LEU A 115 -46.53 30.17 15.71
CA LEU A 115 -46.66 31.61 15.83
C LEU A 115 -48.13 32.05 15.98
N SER A 116 -49.05 31.45 15.21
CA SER A 116 -50.49 31.68 15.34
C SER A 116 -51.00 31.26 16.72
N ASP A 117 -50.61 30.07 17.20
CA ASP A 117 -51.03 29.54 18.49
C ASP A 117 -50.49 30.40 19.65
N ALA A 118 -49.23 30.84 19.58
CA ALA A 118 -48.63 31.73 20.58
C ALA A 118 -49.29 33.12 20.60
N THR A 119 -49.68 33.65 19.43
CA THR A 119 -50.37 34.95 19.33
C THR A 119 -51.79 34.85 19.92
N ALA A 120 -52.50 33.74 19.72
CA ALA A 120 -53.81 33.51 20.32
C ALA A 120 -53.74 33.40 21.86
N VAL A 121 -52.69 32.77 22.39
CA VAL A 121 -52.46 32.61 23.84
C VAL A 121 -52.08 33.94 24.51
N ALA A 122 -51.30 34.79 23.84
CA ALA A 122 -50.88 36.10 24.34
C ALA A 122 -52.02 37.13 24.44
N MET A 123 -53.14 36.92 23.74
CA MET A 123 -54.32 37.79 23.75
C MET A 123 -55.34 37.47 24.87
N SER A 124 -55.01 36.59 25.83
CA SER A 124 -55.89 36.24 26.96
C SER A 124 -55.37 36.76 28.31
N GLU A 125 -56.25 37.31 29.17
CA GLU A 125 -55.89 38.00 30.44
C GLU A 125 -55.72 37.08 31.66
N ASP A 126 -55.86 35.75 31.51
CA ASP A 126 -55.93 34.79 32.62
C ASP A 126 -54.52 34.38 33.13
N GLU A 127 -54.28 34.49 34.45
CA GLU A 127 -52.99 34.18 35.08
C GLU A 127 -52.56 32.71 34.90
N LYS A 128 -53.52 31.79 34.82
CA LYS A 128 -53.23 30.37 34.51
C LYS A 128 -52.65 30.19 33.12
N VAL A 129 -53.08 31.02 32.17
CA VAL A 129 -52.58 30.97 30.79
C VAL A 129 -51.15 31.50 30.71
N LYS A 130 -50.78 32.50 31.51
CA LYS A 130 -49.38 32.97 31.63
C LYS A 130 -48.44 31.89 32.19
N MET A 131 -48.90 31.12 33.17
CA MET A 131 -48.11 30.03 33.75
C MET A 131 -47.94 28.86 32.77
N MET A 132 -49.00 28.48 32.05
CA MET A 132 -48.92 27.48 30.97
C MET A 132 -48.07 27.96 29.79
N ALA A 133 -48.11 29.25 29.45
CA ALA A 133 -47.26 29.84 28.42
C ALA A 133 -45.78 29.81 28.80
N LYS A 134 -45.45 30.04 30.09
CA LYS A 134 -44.08 29.95 30.60
C LYS A 134 -43.56 28.51 30.58
N GLU A 135 -44.36 27.54 31.01
CA GLU A 135 -44.00 26.11 30.92
C GLU A 135 -43.85 25.64 29.47
N ALA A 136 -44.73 26.08 28.57
CA ALA A 136 -44.63 25.77 27.14
C ALA A 136 -43.38 26.41 26.51
N ALA A 137 -43.03 27.64 26.90
CA ALA A 137 -41.82 28.32 26.45
C ALA A 137 -40.54 27.62 26.95
N ASP A 138 -40.50 27.23 28.23
CA ASP A 138 -39.36 26.50 28.81
C ASP A 138 -39.16 25.14 28.14
N LYS A 139 -40.27 24.42 27.84
CA LYS A 139 -40.23 23.13 27.15
C LYS A 139 -39.85 23.26 25.67
N ALA A 140 -40.29 24.32 25.00
CA ALA A 140 -39.87 24.64 23.63
C ALA A 140 -38.39 25.02 23.56
N MET A 141 -37.88 25.77 24.55
CA MET A 141 -36.47 26.15 24.63
C MET A 141 -35.57 24.95 24.91
N ALA A 142 -36.00 24.02 25.77
CA ALA A 142 -35.30 22.75 26.00
C ALA A 142 -35.26 21.89 24.73
N ALA A 143 -36.39 21.76 24.01
CA ALA A 143 -36.45 21.02 22.75
C ALA A 143 -35.58 21.65 21.65
N ALA A 144 -35.54 22.98 21.56
CA ALA A 144 -34.70 23.70 20.62
C ALA A 144 -33.20 23.52 20.92
N MET A 145 -32.82 23.56 22.19
CA MET A 145 -31.43 23.35 22.62
C MET A 145 -30.96 21.91 22.36
N GLU A 146 -31.84 20.92 22.52
CA GLU A 146 -31.54 19.53 22.21
C GLU A 146 -31.46 19.27 20.69
N ALA A 147 -32.32 19.92 19.90
CA ALA A 147 -32.25 19.87 18.44
C ALA A 147 -30.97 20.52 17.90
N ASP A 148 -30.55 21.66 18.45
CA ASP A 148 -29.29 22.33 18.06
C ASP A 148 -28.08 21.47 18.42
N LYS A 149 -28.06 20.84 19.60
CA LYS A 149 -27.00 19.89 19.99
C LYS A 149 -26.93 18.70 19.02
N ARG A 150 -28.07 18.09 18.65
CA ARG A 150 -28.11 17.00 17.67
C ARG A 150 -27.68 17.45 16.27
N ALA A 151 -28.04 18.66 15.87
CA ALA A 151 -27.61 19.24 14.59
C ALA A 151 -26.09 19.49 14.57
N GLN A 152 -25.50 19.99 15.65
CA GLN A 152 -24.06 20.17 15.79
C GLN A 152 -23.31 18.82 15.80
N GLU A 153 -23.83 17.81 16.48
CA GLU A 153 -23.27 16.45 16.47
C GLU A 153 -23.36 15.80 15.07
N ALA A 154 -24.49 15.95 14.38
CA ALA A 154 -24.66 15.48 13.02
C ALA A 154 -23.77 16.23 12.01
N ALA A 155 -23.58 17.54 12.17
CA ALA A 155 -22.67 18.33 11.35
C ALA A 155 -21.21 17.90 11.55
N LYS A 156 -20.80 17.62 12.80
CA LYS A 156 -19.47 17.09 13.11
C LYS A 156 -19.25 15.70 12.49
N GLN A 157 -20.27 14.84 12.52
CA GLN A 157 -20.22 13.53 11.85
C GLN A 157 -20.19 13.66 10.32
N ALA A 158 -20.94 14.61 9.75
CA ALA A 158 -20.93 14.90 8.32
C ALA A 158 -19.61 15.52 7.85
N GLU A 159 -18.92 16.28 8.70
CA GLU A 159 -17.59 16.84 8.41
C GLU A 159 -16.52 15.74 8.43
N ILE A 160 -16.61 14.78 9.35
CA ILE A 160 -15.81 13.55 9.31
C ILE A 160 -16.11 12.75 8.04
N ALA A 161 -17.38 12.67 7.62
CA ALA A 161 -17.77 11.99 6.40
C ALA A 161 -17.34 12.73 5.11
N LYS A 162 -17.21 14.06 5.13
CA LYS A 162 -16.66 14.84 4.01
C LYS A 162 -15.14 14.71 3.86
N GLN A 163 -14.46 14.22 4.90
CA GLN A 163 -13.05 13.81 4.84
C GLN A 163 -12.88 12.36 4.34
N LEU A 164 -13.97 11.62 4.11
CA LEU A 164 -13.90 10.36 3.37
C LEU A 164 -13.47 10.67 1.94
N PRO A 165 -12.49 9.95 1.39
CA PRO A 165 -12.02 10.17 0.04
C PRO A 165 -13.16 9.96 -0.96
N LYS A 166 -13.09 10.71 -2.05
CA LYS A 166 -14.01 10.61 -3.17
C LYS A 166 -13.96 9.19 -3.73
N VAL A 167 -15.15 8.67 -4.07
CA VAL A 167 -15.34 7.32 -4.59
C VAL A 167 -14.35 7.04 -5.72
N GLY A 168 -13.59 5.95 -5.59
CA GLY A 168 -12.57 5.51 -6.55
C GLY A 168 -11.13 5.55 -6.03
N GLU A 169 -10.83 6.39 -5.03
CA GLU A 169 -9.53 6.38 -4.36
C GLU A 169 -9.60 5.56 -3.06
N PRO A 170 -8.70 4.57 -2.86
CA PRO A 170 -8.65 3.85 -1.61
C PRO A 170 -8.39 4.85 -0.48
N THR A 171 -9.10 4.72 0.65
CA THR A 171 -8.75 5.51 1.83
C THR A 171 -7.41 5.02 2.36
N VAL A 172 -6.42 5.90 2.38
CA VAL A 172 -5.06 5.58 2.82
C VAL A 172 -4.65 6.50 3.96
N PHE A 173 -4.21 5.90 5.06
CA PHE A 173 -3.55 6.61 6.16
C PHE A 173 -2.05 6.32 6.12
N SER A 174 -1.23 7.34 5.93
CA SER A 174 0.23 7.17 5.74
C SER A 174 1.03 7.60 6.97
N VAL A 175 1.93 6.73 7.41
CA VAL A 175 2.87 6.98 8.51
C VAL A 175 4.30 7.04 8.00
N TYR A 176 5.03 8.10 8.32
CA TYR A 176 6.39 8.33 7.83
C TYR A 176 7.47 7.96 8.85
N PHE A 177 8.61 7.48 8.35
CA PHE A 177 9.71 6.97 9.15
C PHE A 177 11.05 7.65 8.84
N ASP A 178 11.92 7.66 9.85
CA ASP A 178 13.32 8.04 9.66
C ASP A 178 14.07 7.02 8.82
N SER A 179 15.13 7.48 8.16
CA SER A 179 16.01 6.62 7.37
C SER A 179 16.58 5.49 8.23
N GLY A 180 16.52 4.25 7.72
CA GLY A 180 17.04 3.06 8.40
C GLY A 180 16.29 2.64 9.67
N LYS A 181 15.21 3.32 10.07
CA LYS A 181 14.48 3.02 11.31
C LYS A 181 13.04 2.55 11.08
N ALA A 182 12.54 1.80 12.05
CA ALA A 182 11.17 1.26 12.08
C ALA A 182 10.39 1.64 13.35
N ASN A 183 10.86 2.64 14.11
CA ASN A 183 10.09 3.20 15.22
C ASN A 183 9.06 4.20 14.68
N ILE A 184 7.82 4.06 15.13
CA ILE A 184 6.74 5.00 14.82
C ILE A 184 7.05 6.32 15.52
N LYS A 185 6.91 7.43 14.81
CA LYS A 185 7.08 8.77 15.36
C LYS A 185 5.78 9.27 15.99
N PRO A 186 5.83 10.24 16.93
CA PRO A 186 4.64 10.82 17.53
C PRO A 186 3.62 11.34 16.50
N GLU A 187 4.09 11.94 15.41
CA GLU A 187 3.22 12.46 14.34
C GLU A 187 2.46 11.33 13.64
N GLY A 188 3.09 10.15 13.51
CA GLY A 188 2.47 8.95 12.96
C GLY A 188 1.39 8.35 13.87
N ILE A 189 1.48 8.57 15.19
CA ILE A 189 0.49 8.05 16.15
C ILE A 189 -0.88 8.69 15.91
N ALA A 190 -0.92 10.01 15.74
CA ALA A 190 -2.17 10.73 15.48
C ALA A 190 -2.87 10.24 14.20
N GLU A 191 -2.09 9.87 13.18
CA GLU A 191 -2.65 9.33 11.93
C GLU A 191 -3.18 7.90 12.10
N LEU A 192 -2.49 7.07 12.90
CA LEU A 192 -2.97 5.73 13.25
C LEU A 192 -4.22 5.75 14.12
N GLU A 193 -4.39 6.76 14.98
CA GLU A 193 -5.61 6.95 15.77
C GLU A 193 -6.82 7.22 14.88
N LYS A 194 -6.67 8.04 13.83
CA LYS A 194 -7.74 8.27 12.83
C LYS A 194 -8.08 6.98 12.10
N ALA A 195 -7.07 6.23 11.65
CA ALA A 195 -7.27 4.94 10.99
C ALA A 195 -8.00 3.96 11.92
N ALA A 196 -7.58 3.85 13.17
CA ALA A 196 -8.21 2.97 14.15
C ALA A 196 -9.65 3.37 14.46
N ALA A 197 -9.95 4.67 14.57
CA ALA A 197 -11.31 5.15 14.78
C ALA A 197 -12.24 4.73 13.63
N MET A 198 -11.78 4.88 12.38
CA MET A 198 -12.53 4.45 11.19
C MET A 198 -12.73 2.93 11.15
N ILE A 199 -11.67 2.14 11.39
CA ILE A 199 -11.77 0.68 11.39
C ILE A 199 -12.73 0.19 12.48
N LYS A 200 -12.78 0.87 13.62
CA LYS A 200 -13.67 0.52 14.74
C LYS A 200 -15.11 0.98 14.54
N SER A 201 -15.36 1.99 13.71
CA SER A 201 -16.73 2.45 13.45
C SER A 201 -17.53 1.44 12.64
N ASP A 202 -16.87 0.56 11.87
CA ASP A 202 -17.52 -0.51 11.13
C ASP A 202 -16.69 -1.81 11.14
N PRO A 203 -17.15 -2.88 11.82
CA PRO A 203 -16.48 -4.18 11.87
C PRO A 203 -16.31 -4.88 10.51
N SER A 204 -17.06 -4.47 9.48
CA SER A 204 -16.95 -4.99 8.12
C SER A 204 -15.65 -4.54 7.45
N ILE A 205 -15.13 -3.37 7.83
CA ILE A 205 -13.92 -2.77 7.26
C ILE A 205 -12.74 -3.73 7.40
N LYS A 206 -12.06 -3.93 6.28
CA LYS A 206 -10.79 -4.66 6.21
C LYS A 206 -9.69 -3.73 5.79
N ILE A 207 -8.47 -4.01 6.23
CA ILE A 207 -7.31 -3.20 5.92
C ILE A 207 -6.14 -4.03 5.39
N ARG A 208 -5.32 -3.39 4.57
CA ARG A 208 -3.99 -3.87 4.18
C ARG A 208 -2.94 -2.85 4.62
N ILE A 209 -1.84 -3.34 5.17
CA ILE A 209 -0.75 -2.50 5.64
C ILE A 209 0.46 -2.72 4.71
N GLU A 210 0.91 -1.66 4.06
CA GLU A 210 2.01 -1.71 3.07
C GLU A 210 3.17 -0.84 3.52
N GLY A 211 4.31 -1.46 3.83
CA GLY A 211 5.54 -0.75 4.16
C GLY A 211 6.37 -0.45 2.91
N ASN A 212 6.90 0.76 2.83
CA ASN A 212 7.74 1.22 1.73
C ASN A 212 9.09 1.76 2.26
N ALA A 213 10.09 1.74 1.39
CA ALA A 213 11.42 2.30 1.62
C ALA A 213 11.83 3.22 0.47
N ASP A 214 12.80 4.09 0.73
CA ASP A 214 13.46 4.84 -0.34
C ASP A 214 14.54 3.98 -1.00
N ASN A 215 15.15 4.50 -2.07
CA ASN A 215 16.23 3.80 -2.79
C ASN A 215 17.60 3.83 -2.07
N VAL A 216 17.66 4.32 -0.82
CA VAL A 216 18.92 4.38 -0.09
C VAL A 216 19.23 2.99 0.44
N ARG A 217 20.39 2.44 0.06
CA ARG A 217 20.85 1.17 0.60
C ARG A 217 20.95 1.24 2.12
N VAL A 218 20.43 0.21 2.77
CA VAL A 218 20.51 0.05 4.22
C VAL A 218 21.93 -0.39 4.59
N VAL A 219 22.76 0.56 5.05
CA VAL A 219 24.16 0.30 5.44
C VAL A 219 24.33 0.35 6.96
N TYR A 220 23.72 1.34 7.63
CA TYR A 220 23.86 1.58 9.07
C TYR A 220 22.54 1.35 9.80
N SER A 221 22.01 0.14 9.70
CA SER A 221 20.80 -0.26 10.42
C SER A 221 20.87 -1.72 10.83
N LYS A 222 20.03 -2.12 11.79
CA LYS A 222 19.81 -3.51 12.17
C LYS A 222 19.18 -4.36 11.05
N PHE A 223 18.61 -3.72 10.03
CA PHE A 223 17.99 -4.40 8.89
C PHE A 223 19.01 -4.60 7.77
N ARG A 224 19.02 -5.78 7.14
CA ARG A 224 20.01 -6.13 6.10
C ARG A 224 19.71 -5.51 4.74
N ASN A 225 18.46 -5.16 4.46
CA ASN A 225 18.02 -4.60 3.19
C ASN A 225 16.67 -3.87 3.33
N ASN A 226 16.23 -3.22 2.24
CA ASN A 226 14.97 -2.47 2.19
C ASN A 226 13.72 -3.37 2.29
N TRP A 227 13.80 -4.64 1.90
CA TRP A 227 12.73 -5.62 2.11
C TRP A 227 12.45 -5.84 3.60
N LEU A 228 13.49 -6.15 4.38
CA LEU A 228 13.35 -6.36 5.82
C LEU A 228 12.96 -5.08 6.56
N LEU A 229 13.50 -3.92 6.16
CA LEU A 229 13.15 -2.64 6.76
C LEU A 229 11.68 -2.28 6.53
N SER A 230 11.20 -2.40 5.29
CA SER A 230 9.81 -2.09 4.94
C SER A 230 8.82 -3.03 5.61
N GLN A 231 9.09 -4.34 5.65
CA GLN A 231 8.28 -5.30 6.39
C GLN A 231 8.26 -4.98 7.89
N ALA A 232 9.41 -4.68 8.49
CA ALA A 232 9.48 -4.37 9.91
C ALA A 232 8.70 -3.10 10.29
N ARG A 233 8.61 -2.11 9.39
CA ARG A 233 7.76 -0.92 9.57
C ARG A 233 6.28 -1.28 9.51
N ALA A 234 5.89 -2.09 8.53
CA ALA A 234 4.50 -2.57 8.42
C ALA A 234 4.10 -3.37 9.68
N ASP A 235 4.97 -4.24 10.16
CA ASP A 235 4.76 -5.00 11.40
C ASP A 235 4.66 -4.10 12.64
N ALA A 236 5.46 -3.04 12.71
CA ALA A 236 5.39 -2.07 13.81
C ALA A 236 4.04 -1.35 13.84
N VAL A 237 3.55 -0.92 12.68
CA VAL A 237 2.22 -0.30 12.54
C VAL A 237 1.11 -1.29 12.90
N LYS A 238 1.17 -2.52 12.39
CA LYS A 238 0.24 -3.60 12.76
C LYS A 238 0.18 -3.78 14.28
N LYS A 239 1.34 -3.94 14.92
CA LYS A 239 1.45 -4.13 16.38
C LYS A 239 0.87 -2.95 17.14
N TYR A 240 1.12 -1.73 16.70
CA TYR A 240 0.59 -0.54 17.35
C TYR A 240 -0.95 -0.47 17.24
N LEU A 241 -1.50 -0.72 16.04
CA LEU A 241 -2.95 -0.75 15.83
C LEU A 241 -3.64 -1.79 16.72
N VAL A 242 -3.08 -2.99 16.83
CA VAL A 242 -3.66 -4.08 17.63
C VAL A 242 -3.47 -3.84 19.13
N ASN A 243 -2.23 -3.64 19.57
CA ASN A 243 -1.89 -3.66 21.00
C ASN A 243 -2.22 -2.34 21.70
N ASN A 244 -2.00 -1.21 21.03
CA ASN A 244 -2.17 0.11 21.64
C ASN A 244 -3.53 0.71 21.31
N LEU A 245 -4.02 0.50 20.09
CA LEU A 245 -5.28 1.07 19.63
C LEU A 245 -6.42 0.06 19.62
N GLY A 246 -6.22 -1.22 19.96
CA GLY A 246 -7.31 -2.20 20.10
C GLY A 246 -8.07 -2.50 18.81
N VAL A 247 -7.41 -2.41 17.65
CA VAL A 247 -7.96 -2.87 16.38
C VAL A 247 -7.95 -4.41 16.36
N SER A 248 -9.07 -5.02 15.96
CA SER A 248 -9.15 -6.48 15.84
C SER A 248 -8.16 -7.00 14.79
N GLU A 249 -7.40 -8.06 15.12
CA GLU A 249 -6.51 -8.71 14.15
C GLU A 249 -7.27 -9.20 12.91
N GLY A 250 -8.54 -9.59 13.05
CA GLY A 250 -9.40 -10.01 11.93
C GLY A 250 -9.81 -8.89 10.98
N ALA A 251 -9.53 -7.62 11.31
CA ALA A 251 -9.65 -6.51 10.37
C ALA A 251 -8.44 -6.44 9.42
N ILE A 252 -7.29 -7.00 9.80
CA ILE A 252 -6.03 -6.89 9.06
C ILE A 252 -5.90 -8.07 8.11
N LYS A 253 -6.13 -7.84 6.80
CA LYS A 253 -6.06 -8.89 5.78
C LYS A 253 -4.64 -9.24 5.36
N ALA A 254 -3.78 -8.23 5.26
CA ALA A 254 -2.40 -8.41 4.84
C ALA A 254 -1.50 -7.32 5.43
N CYS A 255 -0.24 -7.69 5.65
CA CYS A 255 0.81 -6.80 6.14
C CYS A 255 2.09 -7.14 5.36
N VAL A 256 2.51 -6.25 4.46
CA VAL A 256 3.54 -6.54 3.45
C VAL A 256 4.57 -5.42 3.37
N GLY A 257 5.84 -5.77 3.21
CA GLY A 257 6.92 -4.86 2.83
C GLY A 257 7.14 -4.87 1.32
N LEU A 258 7.11 -3.70 0.69
CA LEU A 258 7.28 -3.51 -0.75
C LEU A 258 8.67 -2.97 -1.14
N ALA A 259 9.56 -2.82 -0.16
CA ALA A 259 10.89 -2.23 -0.34
C ALA A 259 10.83 -0.89 -1.10
N GLU A 260 11.73 -0.68 -2.06
CA GLU A 260 11.87 0.56 -2.84
C GLU A 260 11.08 0.57 -4.15
N TYR A 261 10.28 -0.47 -4.41
CA TYR A 261 9.66 -0.72 -5.72
C TYR A 261 8.28 -0.08 -5.90
N ASN A 262 7.77 0.62 -4.88
CA ASN A 262 6.51 1.36 -4.94
C ASN A 262 6.67 2.85 -4.51
N PRO A 263 7.48 3.63 -5.26
CA PRO A 263 7.70 5.04 -4.95
C PRO A 263 6.46 5.88 -5.29
N THR A 264 6.06 6.77 -4.38
CA THR A 264 5.02 7.78 -4.65
C THR A 264 5.61 9.11 -5.10
N ALA A 265 6.93 9.27 -4.96
CA ALA A 265 7.65 10.44 -5.39
C ALA A 265 9.03 10.07 -5.94
N PRO A 266 9.65 10.94 -6.76
CA PRO A 266 11.02 10.75 -7.20
C PRO A 266 11.97 10.54 -6.01
N ASN A 267 12.93 9.62 -6.13
CA ASN A 267 13.93 9.36 -5.09
C ASN A 267 15.07 10.40 -5.09
N ASP A 268 14.73 11.69 -5.17
CA ASP A 268 15.67 12.81 -5.06
C ASP A 268 15.89 13.22 -3.59
N LYS A 269 16.83 14.14 -3.35
CA LYS A 269 17.22 14.57 -2.00
C LYS A 269 16.04 15.15 -1.19
N ASN A 270 15.05 15.74 -1.84
CA ASN A 270 13.95 16.45 -1.21
C ASN A 270 12.71 15.57 -1.00
N ASN A 271 12.55 14.52 -1.81
CA ASN A 271 11.33 13.73 -1.89
C ASN A 271 11.46 12.31 -1.29
N LYS A 272 12.68 11.81 -1.02
CA LYS A 272 12.92 10.47 -0.44
C LYS A 272 12.11 10.16 0.82
N TRP A 273 11.85 11.17 1.66
CA TRP A 273 11.09 10.96 2.89
C TRP A 273 9.66 10.48 2.63
N GLN A 274 9.07 10.87 1.50
CA GLN A 274 7.72 10.45 1.10
C GLN A 274 7.67 8.95 0.77
N ASN A 275 8.78 8.38 0.30
CA ASN A 275 8.88 6.94 0.02
C ASN A 275 9.18 6.11 1.27
N ARG A 276 9.55 6.74 2.40
CA ARG A 276 9.75 6.07 3.70
C ARG A 276 8.46 6.04 4.51
N ARG A 277 7.42 5.47 3.93
CA ARG A 277 6.06 5.45 4.50
C ARG A 277 5.52 4.05 4.72
N VAL A 278 4.56 3.91 5.62
CA VAL A 278 3.65 2.77 5.72
C VAL A 278 2.25 3.27 5.44
N ASP A 279 1.58 2.62 4.51
CA ASP A 279 0.21 2.95 4.10
C ASP A 279 -0.75 1.94 4.73
N VAL A 280 -1.72 2.42 5.49
CA VAL A 280 -2.87 1.65 5.96
C VAL A 280 -4.01 1.90 4.99
N ILE A 281 -4.27 0.91 4.15
CA ILE A 281 -5.23 0.97 3.05
C ILE A 281 -6.53 0.33 3.50
N ILE A 282 -7.63 1.08 3.43
CA ILE A 282 -8.98 0.56 3.66
C ILE A 282 -9.42 -0.23 2.42
N LEU A 283 -9.86 -1.46 2.65
CA LEU A 283 -10.44 -2.36 1.66
C LEU A 283 -11.96 -2.31 1.86
N GLN A 284 -12.66 -1.67 0.93
CA GLN A 284 -14.12 -1.62 0.86
C GLN A 284 -14.64 -2.78 0.02
#